data_AF-I4CZK3-F1
#
_entry.id   AF-I4CZK3-F1
#
_cell.length_a   1.000
_cell.length_b   1.000
_cell.length_c   1.000
_cell.angle_alpha   90.00
_cell.angle_beta   90.00
_cell.angle_gamma   90.00
#
_symmetry.space_group_name_H-M   'P 1'
#
loop_
_entity.id
_entity.type
_entity.pdbx_description
1 polymer ?
#
loop_
_entity_poly.entity_id
_entity_poly.type
_entity_poly.pdbx_seq_one_letter_code
_entity_poly.pdbx_strand_id
1 'polypeptide(L)'
;MRLRQVNEVIQAIEQTVSSPGWREHALDSAPPIARHDPRGARGVFFGYDFHLDDDKLGLIEINTNAGGAMLNVLLARAQRSCCSGVVGLSPGQDGPGGFERSILDMFAQEWSTSGEQRPLTRVVILDESPQAQYLYPEFLLFQRLFESAGIDCLIADPADLAFHNESLLVDGKPVDLVYNRLTDFYLEGDNCSALRSAYLADVVTVTPHPQAYALYADKRRLVDLTNARFLEEIGVDQQIRTVLAQYVPLTVPVGHGNAEHLWQNRRSLFFKPVSGYGSRGAYRGDKLTKRVWEEIVGGNYVAQSLVAPGERRIVADPQVRSMKFDLRAYAYAGEVQWNAARVYQGQTTNFRTEGGGFAPVFTLGEEEERAGSTEQRSHASFTFLLDETGAVEELPHPLYLALVRAEMATSKLAGKRFRLADWYVAMEDGHPSEVIRELYGWVAFDADGAYHPEVGPPENGQPNSIGNVDSSALPTPEEHDRIEGLLFQSE
;
A
#
# COMPACT_ATOMS: atom_id res chain seq x y z
N MET A 1 -17.61 1.61 9.29
CA MET A 1 -17.23 1.32 10.70
C MET A 1 -15.75 0.92 10.91
N ARG A 2 -15.15 0.03 10.09
CA ARG A 2 -13.81 -0.56 10.33
C ARG A 2 -12.63 0.42 10.33
N LEU A 3 -12.60 1.42 9.45
CA LEU A 3 -11.49 2.40 9.43
C LEU A 3 -11.46 3.29 10.70
N ARG A 4 -12.60 3.51 11.37
CA ARG A 4 -12.62 4.17 12.67
C ARG A 4 -11.89 3.34 13.72
N GLN A 5 -12.08 2.02 13.73
CA GLN A 5 -11.38 1.09 14.62
C GLN A 5 -9.87 1.09 14.35
N VAL A 6 -9.47 1.13 13.07
CA VAL A 6 -8.04 1.27 12.70
C VAL A 6 -7.44 2.55 13.30
N ASN A 7 -8.12 3.69 13.17
CA ASN A 7 -7.68 4.96 13.77
C ASN A 7 -7.61 4.87 15.29
N GLU A 8 -8.62 4.29 15.95
CA GLU A 8 -8.64 4.09 17.41
C GLU A 8 -7.42 3.28 17.89
N VAL A 9 -7.07 2.21 17.18
CA VAL A 9 -5.90 1.38 17.50
C VAL A 9 -4.60 2.16 17.35
N ILE A 10 -4.45 2.93 16.27
CA ILE A 10 -3.24 3.71 16.01
C ILE A 10 -3.07 4.82 17.05
N GLN A 11 -4.16 5.50 17.42
CA GLN A 11 -4.15 6.50 18.49
C GLN A 11 -3.83 5.89 19.86
N ALA A 12 -4.39 4.71 20.17
CA ALA A 12 -4.07 3.99 21.41
C ALA A 12 -2.59 3.60 21.48
N ILE A 13 -2.00 3.17 20.37
CA ILE A 13 -0.57 2.87 20.28
C ILE A 13 0.26 4.14 20.43
N GLU A 14 -0.08 5.22 19.73
CA GLU A 14 0.66 6.49 19.82
C GLU A 14 0.68 7.04 21.25
N GLN A 15 -0.45 7.01 21.95
CA GLN A 15 -0.54 7.43 23.35
C GLN A 15 0.27 6.52 24.28
N THR A 16 0.25 5.20 24.04
CA THR A 16 1.06 4.23 24.80
C THR A 16 2.55 4.48 24.60
N VAL A 17 2.98 4.66 23.34
CA VAL A 17 4.39 4.86 22.98
C VAL A 17 4.92 6.20 23.47
N SER A 18 4.05 7.21 23.59
CA SER A 18 4.38 8.51 24.18
C SER A 18 4.58 8.46 25.70
N SER A 19 4.14 7.40 26.39
CA SER A 19 4.30 7.29 27.85
C SER A 19 5.78 7.12 28.25
N PRO A 20 6.24 7.76 29.33
CA PRO A 20 7.63 7.62 29.79
C PRO A 20 8.04 6.18 30.08
N GLY A 21 7.15 5.40 30.73
CA GLY A 21 7.45 4.01 31.08
C GLY A 21 7.57 3.09 29.87
N TRP A 22 6.78 3.31 28.81
CA TRP A 22 6.96 2.59 27.55
C TRP A 22 8.31 2.92 26.92
N ARG A 23 8.64 4.21 26.80
CA ARG A 23 9.89 4.66 26.18
C ARG A 23 11.10 4.12 26.92
N GLU A 24 11.10 4.19 28.25
CA GLU A 24 12.17 3.63 29.08
C GLU A 24 12.34 2.12 28.84
N HIS A 25 11.26 1.34 28.96
CA HIS A 25 11.29 -0.11 28.74
C HIS A 25 11.76 -0.50 27.33
N ALA A 26 11.20 0.15 26.31
CA ALA A 26 11.49 -0.17 24.93
C ALA A 26 12.95 0.14 24.56
N LEU A 27 13.46 1.29 25.03
CA LEU A 27 14.82 1.75 24.75
C LEU A 27 15.88 1.06 25.62
N ASP A 28 15.53 0.57 26.81
CA ASP A 28 16.47 -0.20 27.62
C ASP A 28 16.92 -1.48 26.90
N SER A 29 15.98 -2.17 26.25
CA SER A 29 16.25 -3.39 25.48
C SER A 29 16.86 -3.16 24.08
N ALA A 30 17.10 -1.91 23.68
CA ALA A 30 17.55 -1.53 22.34
C ALA A 30 19.06 -1.17 22.32
N PRO A 31 19.72 -1.28 21.14
CA PRO A 31 21.11 -0.85 20.98
C PRO A 31 21.31 0.64 21.31
N PRO A 32 22.52 1.07 21.72
CA PRO A 32 22.78 2.46 22.14
C PRO A 32 22.33 3.53 21.13
N ILE A 33 22.48 3.27 19.83
CA ILE A 33 22.06 4.20 18.77
C ILE A 33 20.57 4.51 18.79
N ALA A 34 19.72 3.58 19.24
CA ALA A 34 18.29 3.81 19.37
C ALA A 34 17.95 4.75 20.54
N ARG A 35 18.86 4.94 21.49
CA ARG A 35 18.70 5.88 22.61
C ARG A 35 19.14 7.30 22.25
N HIS A 36 19.80 7.49 21.10
CA HIS A 36 20.15 8.81 20.59
C HIS A 36 18.89 9.63 20.33
N ASP A 37 18.94 10.92 20.65
CA ASP A 37 17.81 11.84 20.45
C ASP A 37 17.65 12.11 18.94
N PRO A 38 16.49 11.81 18.32
CA PRO A 38 16.24 12.13 16.92
C PRO A 38 16.00 13.63 16.66
N ARG A 39 16.28 14.50 17.65
CA ARG A 39 16.10 15.95 17.61
C ARG A 39 14.65 16.38 17.37
N GLY A 40 13.67 15.52 17.65
CA GLY A 40 12.26 15.78 17.43
C GLY A 40 11.68 15.28 16.10
N ALA A 41 12.49 14.67 15.23
CA ALA A 41 11.97 13.85 14.13
C ALA A 41 11.11 12.70 14.71
N ARG A 42 9.99 12.39 14.04
CA ARG A 42 9.01 11.38 14.50
C ARG A 42 9.10 10.09 13.70
N GLY A 43 9.57 10.18 12.45
CA GLY A 43 9.63 9.09 11.49
C GLY A 43 8.49 9.14 10.47
N VAL A 44 8.85 9.26 9.19
CA VAL A 44 7.91 9.24 8.05
C VAL A 44 7.39 7.85 7.74
N PHE A 45 6.19 7.75 7.17
CA PHE A 45 5.64 6.51 6.62
C PHE A 45 5.62 5.31 7.57
N PHE A 46 4.97 5.48 8.72
CA PHE A 46 4.58 4.33 9.52
C PHE A 46 3.50 3.54 8.78
N GLY A 47 3.61 2.22 8.80
CA GLY A 47 2.64 1.30 8.21
C GLY A 47 2.11 0.34 9.26
N TYR A 48 0.83 0.46 9.60
CA TYR A 48 0.11 -0.44 10.48
C TYR A 48 -0.67 -1.44 9.65
N ASP A 49 -0.32 -2.71 9.76
CA ASP A 49 -0.88 -3.78 8.95
C ASP A 49 -1.92 -4.57 9.76
N PHE A 50 -3.10 -4.74 9.20
CA PHE A 50 -4.23 -5.40 9.83
C PHE A 50 -4.74 -6.56 8.98
N HIS A 51 -5.03 -7.68 9.61
CA HIS A 51 -5.95 -8.65 9.05
C HIS A 51 -7.38 -8.28 9.42
N LEU A 52 -8.28 -8.44 8.46
CA LEU A 52 -9.72 -8.23 8.61
C LEU A 52 -10.43 -9.42 7.99
N ASP A 53 -11.21 -10.13 8.80
CA ASP A 53 -12.24 -11.08 8.35
C ASP A 53 -13.61 -10.55 8.80
N ASP A 54 -14.72 -11.13 8.32
CA ASP A 54 -16.09 -10.58 8.41
C ASP A 54 -16.41 -9.93 9.77
N ASP A 55 -15.97 -10.53 10.87
CA ASP A 55 -16.20 -10.03 12.23
C ASP A 55 -14.96 -9.45 12.96
N LYS A 56 -13.73 -9.76 12.54
CA LYS A 56 -12.52 -9.54 13.36
C LYS A 56 -11.46 -8.70 12.66
N LEU A 57 -11.11 -7.57 13.29
CA LEU A 57 -9.95 -6.75 12.95
C LEU A 57 -8.80 -7.11 13.91
N GLY A 58 -7.58 -7.28 13.39
CA GLY A 58 -6.40 -7.50 14.22
C GLY A 58 -5.13 -6.90 13.64
N LEU A 59 -4.42 -6.11 14.43
CA LEU A 59 -3.11 -5.56 14.06
C LEU A 59 -2.06 -6.68 14.04
N ILE A 60 -1.49 -6.95 12.88
CA ILE A 60 -0.50 -8.02 12.70
C ILE A 60 0.94 -7.50 12.71
N GLU A 61 1.19 -6.26 12.28
CA GLU A 61 2.55 -5.71 12.18
C GLU A 61 2.54 -4.18 12.19
N ILE A 62 3.59 -3.58 12.75
CA ILE A 62 3.89 -2.16 12.65
C ILE A 62 5.23 -2.04 11.92
N ASN A 63 5.28 -1.19 10.91
CA ASN A 63 6.47 -0.93 10.10
C ASN A 63 6.83 0.55 10.22
N THR A 64 8.11 0.87 10.38
CA THR A 64 8.55 2.27 10.45
C THR A 64 8.94 2.84 9.09
N ASN A 65 9.28 2.04 8.08
CA ASN A 65 9.69 2.49 6.74
C ASN A 65 8.77 1.93 5.64
N ALA A 66 7.46 2.06 5.83
CA ALA A 66 6.47 1.39 5.00
C ALA A 66 6.51 1.87 3.54
N GLY A 67 6.89 0.97 2.63
CA GLY A 67 6.75 1.19 1.19
C GLY A 67 5.34 0.99 0.66
N GLY A 68 5.07 1.58 -0.50
CA GLY A 68 3.82 1.48 -1.26
C GLY A 68 3.00 2.76 -1.33
N ALA A 69 3.31 3.78 -0.53
CA ALA A 69 2.52 5.01 -0.45
C ALA A 69 2.36 5.70 -1.82
N MET A 70 3.47 5.95 -2.54
CA MET A 70 3.40 6.63 -3.85
C MET A 70 2.81 5.75 -4.95
N LEU A 71 2.90 4.43 -4.84
CA LEU A 71 2.22 3.52 -5.78
C LEU A 71 0.69 3.59 -5.59
N ASN A 72 0.23 3.69 -4.34
CA ASN A 72 -1.19 3.86 -4.03
C ASN A 72 -1.74 5.19 -4.54
N VAL A 73 -0.93 6.25 -4.59
CA VAL A 73 -1.30 7.53 -5.23
C VAL A 73 -1.63 7.35 -6.69
N LEU A 74 -0.71 6.72 -7.43
CA LEU A 74 -0.90 6.47 -8.86
C LEU A 74 -2.11 5.58 -9.10
N LEU A 75 -2.31 4.55 -8.27
CA LEU A 75 -3.48 3.68 -8.32
C LEU A 75 -4.78 4.47 -8.10
N ALA A 76 -4.82 5.32 -7.07
CA ALA A 76 -5.97 6.15 -6.77
C ALA A 76 -6.25 7.18 -7.88
N ARG A 77 -5.22 7.71 -8.54
CA ARG A 77 -5.36 8.59 -9.71
C ARG A 77 -5.97 7.82 -10.89
N ALA A 78 -5.40 6.66 -11.23
CA ALA A 78 -5.89 5.82 -12.33
C ALA A 78 -7.36 5.42 -12.12
N GLN A 79 -7.73 5.05 -10.89
CA GLN A 79 -9.10 4.64 -10.58
C GLN A 79 -10.10 5.79 -10.60
N ARG A 80 -9.70 6.99 -10.17
CA ARG A 80 -10.53 8.20 -10.33
C ARG A 80 -10.80 8.50 -11.80
N SER A 81 -9.82 8.30 -12.67
CA SER A 81 -10.01 8.46 -14.12
C SER A 81 -10.95 7.40 -14.71
N CYS A 82 -10.94 6.18 -14.20
CA CYS A 82 -11.83 5.10 -14.68
C CYS A 82 -13.25 5.16 -14.08
N CYS A 83 -13.42 5.72 -12.88
CA CYS A 83 -14.67 5.63 -12.11
C CYS A 83 -15.07 6.96 -11.46
N SER A 84 -15.85 7.78 -12.17
CA SER A 84 -16.37 9.08 -11.70
C SER A 84 -17.34 8.98 -10.52
N GLY A 85 -18.04 7.84 -10.36
CA GLY A 85 -19.01 7.62 -9.28
C GLY A 85 -18.41 7.12 -7.96
N VAL A 86 -17.09 6.90 -7.89
CA VAL A 86 -16.47 6.41 -6.66
C VAL A 86 -16.00 7.60 -5.82
N VAL A 87 -16.90 8.06 -4.96
CA VAL A 87 -16.60 9.02 -3.89
C VAL A 87 -15.86 8.29 -2.76
N GLY A 88 -14.83 8.92 -2.17
CA GLY A 88 -14.01 8.32 -1.11
C GLY A 88 -12.75 7.59 -1.58
N LEU A 89 -12.46 7.60 -2.89
CA LEU A 89 -11.20 7.11 -3.48
C LEU A 89 -9.98 7.97 -3.20
N SER A 90 -10.19 9.19 -2.71
CA SER A 90 -9.13 10.19 -2.65
C SER A 90 -8.44 10.18 -1.29
N PRO A 91 -7.10 10.19 -1.26
CA PRO A 91 -6.36 10.54 -0.07
C PRO A 91 -6.61 12.02 0.22
N GLY A 92 -7.06 12.32 1.44
CA GLY A 92 -7.34 13.68 1.89
C GLY A 92 -8.62 14.29 1.31
N GLN A 93 -9.20 15.21 2.07
CA GLN A 93 -10.41 15.97 1.72
C GLN A 93 -10.17 16.98 0.57
N ASP A 94 -8.94 17.16 0.11
CA ASP A 94 -8.49 18.36 -0.63
C ASP A 94 -8.34 18.20 -2.16
N GLY A 95 -8.99 17.21 -2.77
CA GLY A 95 -9.02 17.08 -4.23
C GLY A 95 -7.71 16.59 -4.89
N PRO A 96 -7.49 16.84 -6.20
CA PRO A 96 -6.31 16.37 -6.93
C PRO A 96 -5.01 16.97 -6.36
N GLY A 97 -4.01 16.13 -6.05
CA GLY A 97 -2.70 16.57 -5.57
C GLY A 97 -2.56 16.72 -4.05
N GLY A 98 -3.65 16.57 -3.28
CA GLY A 98 -3.63 16.74 -1.81
C GLY A 98 -2.72 15.74 -1.08
N PHE A 99 -2.53 14.54 -1.63
CA PHE A 99 -1.67 13.53 -1.01
C PHE A 99 -0.19 13.81 -1.20
N GLU A 100 0.20 14.19 -2.41
CA GLU A 100 1.56 14.58 -2.72
C GLU A 100 1.96 15.78 -1.86
N ARG A 101 1.01 16.70 -1.65
CA ARG A 101 1.20 17.80 -0.71
C ARG A 101 1.35 17.32 0.74
N SER A 102 0.52 16.41 1.22
CA SER A 102 0.64 15.88 2.60
C SER A 102 1.94 15.10 2.83
N ILE A 103 2.47 14.44 1.80
CA ILE A 103 3.81 13.85 1.82
C ILE A 103 4.86 14.95 1.98
N LEU A 104 4.84 15.98 1.12
CA LEU A 104 5.82 17.07 1.20
C LEU A 104 5.76 17.77 2.57
N ASP A 105 4.56 18.01 3.09
CA ASP A 105 4.35 18.61 4.40
C ASP A 105 4.86 17.70 5.53
N MET A 106 4.74 16.37 5.41
CA MET A 106 5.33 15.41 6.36
C MET A 106 6.86 15.55 6.46
N PHE A 107 7.56 15.59 5.32
CA PHE A 107 9.02 15.76 5.32
C PHE A 107 9.44 17.15 5.79
N ALA A 108 8.69 18.19 5.41
CA ALA A 108 8.92 19.53 5.93
C ALA A 108 8.74 19.59 7.45
N GLN A 109 7.76 18.85 7.99
CA GLN A 109 7.54 18.75 9.43
C GLN A 109 8.73 18.07 10.11
N GLU A 110 9.21 16.92 9.64
CA GLU A 110 10.41 16.24 10.18
C GLU A 110 11.63 17.16 10.22
N TRP A 111 11.83 17.91 9.13
CA TRP A 111 12.93 18.87 9.02
C TRP A 111 12.78 19.99 10.07
N SER A 112 11.60 20.61 10.16
CA SER A 112 11.34 21.69 11.12
C SER A 112 11.44 21.24 12.57
N THR A 113 10.95 20.03 12.89
CA THR A 113 10.98 19.51 14.26
C THR A 113 12.37 19.11 14.69
N SER A 114 13.27 18.79 13.74
CA SER A 114 14.71 18.59 13.96
C SER A 114 15.46 19.85 14.41
N GLY A 115 14.76 20.99 14.57
CA GLY A 115 15.32 22.27 15.01
C GLY A 115 15.81 23.17 13.87
N GLU A 116 15.68 22.72 12.63
CA GLU A 116 16.23 23.39 11.46
C GLU A 116 15.31 24.55 11.01
N GLN A 117 15.89 25.75 10.91
CA GLN A 117 15.15 26.98 10.56
C GLN A 117 15.25 27.34 9.07
N ARG A 118 16.22 26.75 8.37
CA ARG A 118 16.39 26.94 6.92
C ARG A 118 15.43 26.03 6.15
N PRO A 119 15.09 26.36 4.89
CA PRO A 119 14.34 25.45 4.03
C PRO A 119 15.06 24.11 3.84
N LEU A 120 14.29 23.03 3.71
CA LEU A 120 14.80 21.74 3.26
C LEU A 120 15.18 21.86 1.79
N THR A 121 16.45 21.57 1.45
CA THR A 121 16.97 21.76 0.08
C THR A 121 17.47 20.47 -0.55
N ARG A 122 17.89 19.48 0.24
CA ARG A 122 18.46 18.24 -0.29
C ARG A 122 18.09 16.99 0.51
N VAL A 123 17.38 16.07 -0.13
CA VAL A 123 16.96 14.77 0.42
C VAL A 123 17.73 13.64 -0.24
N VAL A 124 18.13 12.63 0.53
CA VAL A 124 18.66 11.36 0.00
C VAL A 124 17.75 10.22 0.40
N ILE A 125 17.21 9.51 -0.59
CA ILE A 125 16.51 8.24 -0.42
C ILE A 125 17.57 7.14 -0.37
N LEU A 126 17.70 6.49 0.78
CA LEU A 126 18.82 5.59 1.04
C LEU A 126 18.36 4.15 1.24
N ASP A 127 18.85 3.24 0.41
CA ASP A 127 18.64 1.78 0.56
C ASP A 127 19.86 1.02 0.04
N GLU A 128 20.02 -0.25 0.41
CA GLU A 128 21.10 -1.08 -0.13
C GLU A 128 20.80 -1.47 -1.57
N SER A 129 21.76 -1.27 -2.47
CA SER A 129 21.63 -1.55 -3.90
C SER A 129 20.28 -1.10 -4.47
N PRO A 130 19.94 0.21 -4.41
CA PRO A 130 18.57 0.68 -4.60
C PRO A 130 17.91 0.17 -5.88
N GLN A 131 18.64 0.09 -7.00
CA GLN A 131 18.12 -0.38 -8.29
C GLN A 131 17.71 -1.85 -8.29
N ALA A 132 18.23 -2.66 -7.36
CA ALA A 132 17.86 -4.06 -7.17
C ALA A 132 16.63 -4.24 -6.29
N GLN A 133 16.18 -3.17 -5.61
CA GLN A 133 15.02 -3.24 -4.72
C GLN A 133 13.73 -3.34 -5.52
N TYR A 134 12.82 -4.21 -5.05
CA TYR A 134 11.52 -4.41 -5.70
C TYR A 134 10.70 -3.11 -5.79
N LEU A 135 10.84 -2.22 -4.79
CA LEU A 135 10.17 -0.93 -4.75
C LEU A 135 11.03 0.22 -5.32
N TYR A 136 12.09 -0.05 -6.08
CA TYR A 136 12.86 1.01 -6.76
C TYR A 136 12.00 1.99 -7.58
N PRO A 137 10.94 1.56 -8.30
CA PRO A 137 10.02 2.49 -8.95
C PRO A 137 9.39 3.51 -8.01
N GLU A 138 9.14 3.13 -6.74
CA GLU A 138 8.64 4.06 -5.73
C GLU A 138 9.67 5.14 -5.39
N PHE A 139 10.96 4.79 -5.33
CA PHE A 139 12.03 5.76 -5.04
C PHE A 139 12.10 6.82 -6.14
N LEU A 140 11.94 6.42 -7.41
CA LEU A 140 11.86 7.35 -8.53
C LEU A 140 10.65 8.29 -8.42
N LEU A 141 9.50 7.81 -7.93
CA LEU A 141 8.32 8.66 -7.72
C LEU A 141 8.55 9.69 -6.61
N PHE A 142 9.16 9.29 -5.50
CA PHE A 142 9.55 10.23 -4.44
C PHE A 142 10.58 11.24 -4.94
N GLN A 143 11.61 10.80 -5.67
CA GLN A 143 12.60 11.69 -6.26
C GLN A 143 11.93 12.78 -7.10
N ARG A 144 11.02 12.39 -8.01
CA ARG A 144 10.29 13.35 -8.86
C ARG A 144 9.37 14.26 -8.06
N LEU A 145 8.76 13.77 -6.99
CA LEU A 145 7.94 14.58 -6.10
C LEU A 145 8.78 15.69 -5.44
N PHE A 146 9.92 15.33 -4.85
CA PHE A 146 10.82 16.30 -4.23
C PHE A 146 11.40 17.30 -5.23
N GLU A 147 11.87 16.82 -6.39
CA GLU A 147 12.38 17.67 -7.46
C GLU A 147 11.30 18.66 -7.96
N SER A 148 10.04 18.23 -8.07
CA SER A 148 8.93 19.10 -8.46
C SER A 148 8.63 20.20 -7.43
N ALA A 149 9.01 19.98 -6.17
CA ALA A 149 8.90 20.94 -5.08
C ALA A 149 10.17 21.81 -4.91
N GLY A 150 11.16 21.69 -5.80
CA GLY A 150 12.42 22.42 -5.74
C GLY A 150 13.42 21.88 -4.72
N ILE A 151 13.22 20.64 -4.24
CA ILE A 151 14.13 19.95 -3.32
C ILE A 151 14.99 19.00 -4.15
N ASP A 152 16.32 19.17 -4.09
CA ASP A 152 17.26 18.26 -4.73
C ASP A 152 17.14 16.86 -4.10
N CYS A 153 16.96 15.82 -4.91
CA CYS A 153 16.73 14.48 -4.41
C CYS A 153 17.59 13.44 -5.12
N LEU A 154 18.31 12.64 -4.34
CA LEU A 154 19.13 11.54 -4.85
C LEU A 154 18.67 10.21 -4.27
N ILE A 155 18.88 9.14 -5.02
CA ILE A 155 18.73 7.76 -4.55
C ILE A 155 20.15 7.19 -4.47
N ALA A 156 20.56 6.72 -3.29
CA ALA A 156 21.94 6.31 -3.04
C ALA A 156 22.03 4.99 -2.25
N ASP A 157 23.17 4.31 -2.40
CA ASP A 157 23.57 3.23 -1.50
C ASP A 157 24.29 3.83 -0.27
N PRO A 158 24.17 3.25 0.94
CA PRO A 158 24.97 3.67 2.11
C PRO A 158 26.46 3.78 1.83
N ALA A 159 27.02 2.92 0.97
CA ALA A 159 28.43 2.93 0.60
C ALA A 159 28.86 4.16 -0.21
N ASP A 160 27.91 4.89 -0.80
CA ASP A 160 28.17 6.14 -1.54
C ASP A 160 28.27 7.37 -0.61
N LEU A 161 27.92 7.21 0.66
CA LEU A 161 27.94 8.29 1.64
C LEU A 161 29.35 8.49 2.22
N ALA A 162 29.71 9.75 2.40
CA ALA A 162 30.91 10.14 3.13
C ALA A 162 30.54 11.07 4.29
N PHE A 163 31.17 10.87 5.44
CA PHE A 163 31.10 11.81 6.56
C PHE A 163 32.44 12.54 6.68
N HIS A 164 32.44 13.84 6.39
CA HIS A 164 33.65 14.67 6.39
C HIS A 164 33.32 16.10 6.79
N ASN A 165 34.20 16.75 7.56
CA ASN A 165 34.04 18.12 8.06
C ASN A 165 32.65 18.39 8.67
N GLU A 166 32.18 17.49 9.55
CA GLU A 166 30.89 17.62 10.24
C GLU A 166 29.70 17.73 9.26
N SER A 167 29.79 17.06 8.12
CA SER A 167 28.72 17.01 7.13
C SER A 167 28.59 15.61 6.54
N LEU A 168 27.36 15.13 6.40
CA LEU A 168 27.08 13.97 5.55
C LEU A 168 27.07 14.43 4.09
N LEU A 169 27.84 13.77 3.25
CA LEU A 169 28.01 14.10 1.84
C LEU A 169 27.58 12.93 0.97
N VAL A 170 26.96 13.24 -0.16
CA VAL A 170 26.80 12.33 -1.31
C VAL A 170 27.12 13.12 -2.57
N ASP A 171 27.88 12.55 -3.50
CA ASP A 171 28.43 13.26 -4.67
C ASP A 171 29.13 14.58 -4.33
N GLY A 172 29.83 14.62 -3.19
CA GLY A 172 30.56 15.79 -2.70
C GLY A 172 29.70 16.96 -2.21
N LYS A 173 28.38 16.79 -2.09
CA LYS A 173 27.45 17.83 -1.62
C LYS A 173 26.79 17.43 -0.29
N PRO A 174 26.56 18.39 0.62
CA PRO A 174 25.87 18.13 1.89
C PRO A 174 24.47 17.55 1.73
N VAL A 175 24.08 16.70 2.66
CA VAL A 175 22.73 16.10 2.76
C VAL A 175 22.01 16.73 3.94
N ASP A 176 20.78 17.22 3.71
CA ASP A 176 19.96 17.77 4.80
C ASP A 176 19.25 16.63 5.54
N LEU A 177 18.53 15.81 4.77
CA LEU A 177 17.66 14.77 5.28
C LEU A 177 17.89 13.46 4.52
N VAL A 178 17.98 12.37 5.27
CA VAL A 178 18.01 11.00 4.75
C VAL A 178 16.64 10.37 4.96
N TYR A 179 15.96 10.08 3.86
CA TYR A 179 14.79 9.21 3.85
C TYR A 179 15.28 7.75 3.89
N ASN A 180 15.33 7.20 5.09
CA ASN A 180 15.89 5.90 5.39
C ASN A 180 14.96 4.77 4.94
N ARG A 181 15.37 4.03 3.91
CA ARG A 181 14.67 2.83 3.41
C ARG A 181 15.39 1.53 3.76
N LEU A 182 16.51 1.60 4.48
CA LEU A 182 17.29 0.44 4.92
C LEU A 182 16.47 -0.51 5.79
N THR A 183 16.83 -1.78 5.73
CA THR A 183 16.33 -2.82 6.66
C THR A 183 17.27 -3.05 7.85
N ASP A 184 18.46 -2.45 7.82
CA ASP A 184 19.31 -2.25 8.99
C ASP A 184 18.82 -1.04 9.78
N PHE A 185 17.78 -1.26 10.59
CA PHE A 185 17.10 -0.20 11.33
C PHE A 185 17.98 0.48 12.40
N TYR A 186 19.06 -0.18 12.82
CA TYR A 186 19.98 0.33 13.83
C TYR A 186 21.31 0.81 13.22
N LEU A 187 21.44 0.81 11.89
CA LEU A 187 22.65 1.26 11.18
C LEU A 187 23.91 0.53 11.68
N GLU A 188 23.82 -0.77 11.97
CA GLU A 188 24.91 -1.57 12.54
C GLU A 188 25.97 -1.94 11.49
N GLY A 189 25.56 -2.14 10.24
CA GLY A 189 26.42 -2.51 9.13
C GLY A 189 27.57 -1.52 8.88
N ASP A 190 28.71 -2.04 8.43
CA ASP A 190 29.91 -1.23 8.15
C ASP A 190 29.67 -0.23 7.00
N ASN A 191 28.85 -0.61 6.01
CA ASN A 191 28.39 0.27 4.94
C ASN A 191 27.61 1.48 5.46
N CYS A 192 26.98 1.39 6.63
CA CYS A 192 26.23 2.48 7.25
C CYS A 192 27.10 3.40 8.13
N SER A 193 28.42 3.19 8.19
CA SER A 193 29.31 3.92 9.10
C SER A 193 29.29 5.45 8.92
N ALA A 194 29.23 5.95 7.69
CA ALA A 194 29.12 7.38 7.40
C ALA A 194 27.79 7.96 7.91
N LEU A 195 26.67 7.31 7.59
CA LEU A 195 25.34 7.72 8.07
C LEU A 195 25.26 7.67 9.59
N ARG A 196 25.72 6.57 10.21
CA ARG A 196 25.75 6.39 11.66
C ARG A 196 26.54 7.50 12.35
N SER A 197 27.71 7.84 11.83
CA SER A 197 28.54 8.91 12.39
C SER A 197 27.88 10.28 12.27
N ALA A 198 27.27 10.57 11.12
CA ALA A 198 26.56 11.83 10.90
C ALA A 198 25.30 11.97 11.77
N TYR A 199 24.54 10.87 11.95
CA TYR A 199 23.36 10.83 12.81
C TYR A 199 23.73 11.08 14.27
N LEU A 200 24.76 10.39 14.79
CA LEU A 200 25.24 10.56 16.16
C LEU A 200 25.89 11.93 16.42
N ALA A 201 26.36 12.60 15.36
CA ALA A 201 26.90 13.96 15.43
C ALA A 201 25.84 15.05 15.26
N ASP A 202 24.56 14.69 15.09
CA ASP A 202 23.44 15.62 14.91
C ASP A 202 23.57 16.54 13.68
N VAL A 203 24.31 16.13 12.65
CA VAL A 203 24.54 16.94 11.44
C VAL A 203 23.63 16.60 10.25
N VAL A 204 22.74 15.62 10.42
CA VAL A 204 21.77 15.19 9.40
C VAL A 204 20.47 14.76 10.08
N THR A 205 19.33 15.02 9.44
CA THR A 205 18.05 14.44 9.88
C THR A 205 17.88 13.07 9.24
N VAL A 206 17.66 12.03 10.04
CA VAL A 206 17.36 10.68 9.54
C VAL A 206 15.91 10.37 9.85
N THR A 207 15.13 10.00 8.84
CA THR A 207 13.73 9.64 9.02
C THR A 207 13.33 8.47 8.11
N PRO A 208 12.75 7.40 8.65
CA PRO A 208 12.66 7.05 10.06
C PRO A 208 14.03 6.80 10.69
N HIS A 209 14.15 7.10 11.99
CA HIS A 209 15.38 6.94 12.76
C HIS A 209 15.38 5.65 13.61
N PRO A 210 16.56 5.19 14.11
CA PRO A 210 16.68 3.97 14.91
C PRO A 210 15.77 3.92 16.15
N GLN A 211 15.57 5.05 16.83
CA GLN A 211 14.65 5.12 17.98
C GLN A 211 13.20 4.79 17.60
N ALA A 212 12.71 5.24 16.44
CA ALA A 212 11.35 4.95 15.98
C ALA A 212 11.14 3.42 15.81
N TYR A 213 12.14 2.72 15.25
CA TYR A 213 12.07 1.27 15.13
C TYR A 213 11.99 0.57 16.50
N ALA A 214 12.85 0.95 17.45
CA ALA A 214 12.85 0.36 18.79
C ALA A 214 11.54 0.57 19.56
N LEU A 215 10.91 1.72 19.38
CA LEU A 215 9.68 2.10 20.07
C LEU A 215 8.44 1.42 19.49
N TYR A 216 8.41 1.17 18.17
CA TYR A 216 7.18 0.76 17.48
C TYR A 216 7.28 -0.57 16.72
N ALA A 217 8.30 -0.74 15.87
CA ALA A 217 8.35 -1.83 14.88
C ALA A 217 9.16 -3.06 15.31
N ASP A 218 9.94 -2.97 16.39
CA ASP A 218 10.50 -4.16 17.02
C ASP A 218 9.36 -5.11 17.41
N LYS A 219 9.39 -6.35 16.92
CA LYS A 219 8.29 -7.30 17.12
C LYS A 219 8.05 -7.66 18.59
N ARG A 220 9.02 -7.42 19.47
CA ARG A 220 8.84 -7.54 20.93
C ARG A 220 7.81 -6.52 21.45
N ARG A 221 7.62 -5.39 20.79
CA ARG A 221 6.59 -4.41 21.14
C ARG A 221 5.17 -4.99 21.04
N LEU A 222 4.92 -5.96 20.15
CA LEU A 222 3.63 -6.66 20.13
C LEU A 222 3.41 -7.53 21.37
N VAL A 223 4.48 -8.08 21.95
CA VAL A 223 4.40 -8.76 23.26
C VAL A 223 4.01 -7.75 24.34
N ASP A 224 4.71 -6.62 24.38
CA ASP A 224 4.49 -5.56 25.37
C ASP A 224 3.07 -4.96 25.28
N LEU A 225 2.57 -4.69 24.06
CA LEU A 225 1.21 -4.18 23.80
C LEU A 225 0.08 -5.15 24.21
N THR A 226 0.40 -6.44 24.39
CA THR A 226 -0.59 -7.44 24.86
C THR A 226 -0.40 -7.84 26.32
N ASN A 227 0.58 -7.26 27.01
CA ASN A 227 0.84 -7.51 28.41
C ASN A 227 0.05 -6.53 29.31
N ALA A 228 -1.17 -6.93 29.67
CA ALA A 228 -2.08 -6.10 30.47
C ALA A 228 -1.48 -5.61 31.81
N ARG A 229 -0.65 -6.44 32.46
CA ARG A 229 0.00 -6.08 33.72
C ARG A 229 1.06 -5.00 33.51
N PHE A 230 1.93 -5.18 32.52
CA PHE A 230 2.95 -4.20 32.20
C PHE A 230 2.34 -2.84 31.83
N LEU A 231 1.30 -2.85 30.98
CA LEU A 231 0.60 -1.62 30.59
C LEU A 231 -0.04 -0.90 31.80
N GLU A 232 -0.53 -1.65 32.78
CA GLU A 232 -1.02 -1.09 34.05
C GLU A 232 0.10 -0.48 34.90
N GLU A 233 1.21 -1.19 35.04
CA GLU A 233 2.37 -0.79 35.84
C GLU A 233 3.01 0.51 35.31
N ILE A 234 3.08 0.69 33.99
CA ILE A 234 3.59 1.93 33.37
C ILE A 234 2.54 3.05 33.29
N GLY A 235 1.31 2.82 33.78
CA GLY A 235 0.27 3.83 33.87
C GLY A 235 -0.54 4.09 32.60
N VAL A 236 -0.64 3.14 31.67
CA VAL A 236 -1.51 3.27 30.49
C VAL A 236 -2.98 3.26 30.91
N ASP A 237 -3.74 4.24 30.41
CA ASP A 237 -5.17 4.40 30.73
C ASP A 237 -6.00 3.15 30.40
N GLN A 238 -7.05 2.90 31.19
CA GLN A 238 -7.91 1.73 31.04
C GLN A 238 -8.62 1.66 29.67
N GLN A 239 -9.01 2.79 29.10
CA GLN A 239 -9.65 2.84 27.78
C GLN A 239 -8.67 2.39 26.70
N ILE A 240 -7.44 2.92 26.74
CA ILE A 240 -6.35 2.54 25.83
C ILE A 240 -6.05 1.04 25.96
N ARG A 241 -5.89 0.52 27.20
CA ARG A 241 -5.66 -0.90 27.45
C ARG A 241 -6.78 -1.79 26.88
N THR A 242 -8.03 -1.33 26.92
CA THR A 242 -9.18 -2.04 26.38
C THR A 242 -9.12 -2.12 24.85
N VAL A 243 -8.79 -1.00 24.18
CA VAL A 243 -8.60 -0.96 22.71
C VAL A 243 -7.47 -1.92 22.30
N LEU A 244 -6.32 -1.86 22.97
CA LEU A 244 -5.18 -2.73 22.67
C LEU A 244 -5.53 -4.21 22.86
N ALA A 245 -6.19 -4.58 23.96
CA ALA A 245 -6.60 -5.97 24.22
C ALA A 245 -7.62 -6.50 23.20
N GLN A 246 -8.44 -5.62 22.63
CA GLN A 246 -9.45 -5.99 21.64
C GLN A 246 -8.85 -6.22 20.25
N TYR A 247 -7.88 -5.39 19.84
CA TYR A 247 -7.44 -5.32 18.44
C TYR A 247 -5.98 -5.74 18.21
N VAL A 248 -5.15 -5.86 19.24
CA VAL A 248 -3.79 -6.41 19.12
C VAL A 248 -3.83 -7.88 19.53
N PRO A 249 -3.63 -8.84 18.60
CA PRO A 249 -3.70 -10.27 18.92
C PRO A 249 -2.62 -10.65 19.92
N LEU A 250 -2.99 -11.44 20.94
CA LEU A 250 -2.09 -11.91 21.99
C LEU A 250 -0.78 -12.43 21.39
N THR A 251 0.33 -11.81 21.81
CA THR A 251 1.68 -12.14 21.34
C THR A 251 2.55 -12.49 22.52
N VAL A 252 3.28 -13.60 22.44
CA VAL A 252 4.16 -14.08 23.51
C VAL A 252 5.55 -14.42 22.97
N PRO A 253 6.62 -14.25 23.75
CA PRO A 253 7.94 -14.73 23.36
C PRO A 253 7.95 -16.26 23.32
N VAL A 254 8.62 -16.83 22.34
CA VAL A 254 8.88 -18.26 22.29
C VAL A 254 10.11 -18.56 23.15
N GLY A 255 10.02 -19.57 24.02
CA GLY A 255 11.16 -20.05 24.78
C GLY A 255 11.00 -21.50 25.21
N HIS A 256 12.08 -22.11 25.70
CA HIS A 256 12.07 -23.52 26.11
C HIS A 256 10.99 -23.83 27.17
N GLY A 257 10.72 -22.89 28.08
CA GLY A 257 9.73 -23.08 29.17
C GLY A 257 8.27 -23.13 28.72
N ASN A 258 7.91 -22.53 27.58
CA ASN A 258 6.55 -22.54 27.04
C ASN A 258 6.40 -23.33 25.73
N ALA A 259 7.49 -23.95 25.25
CA ALA A 259 7.55 -24.63 23.96
C ALA A 259 6.47 -25.72 23.81
N GLU A 260 6.30 -26.60 24.79
CA GLU A 260 5.31 -27.68 24.70
C GLU A 260 3.87 -27.14 24.55
N HIS A 261 3.52 -26.11 25.33
CA HIS A 261 2.21 -25.46 25.24
C HIS A 261 2.00 -24.79 23.88
N LEU A 262 3.00 -24.06 23.37
CA LEU A 262 2.93 -23.42 22.05
C LEU A 262 2.82 -24.45 20.93
N TRP A 263 3.54 -25.57 21.02
CA TRP A 263 3.47 -26.64 20.03
C TRP A 263 2.08 -27.29 19.99
N GLN A 264 1.48 -27.58 21.15
CA GLN A 264 0.13 -28.14 21.24
C GLN A 264 -0.92 -27.20 20.62
N ASN A 265 -0.79 -25.90 20.85
CA ASN A 265 -1.73 -24.88 20.36
C ASN A 265 -1.35 -24.27 19.00
N ARG A 266 -0.26 -24.72 18.36
CA ARG A 266 0.34 -24.06 17.18
C ARG A 266 -0.64 -23.74 16.04
N ARG A 267 -1.69 -24.53 15.84
CA ARG A 267 -2.65 -24.32 14.73
C ARG A 267 -3.36 -22.97 14.79
N SER A 268 -3.50 -22.38 15.97
CA SER A 268 -4.07 -21.03 16.17
C SER A 268 -3.00 -19.95 16.30
N LEU A 269 -1.74 -20.24 15.97
CA LEU A 269 -0.61 -19.34 16.16
C LEU A 269 0.14 -19.07 14.84
N PHE A 270 0.76 -17.90 14.80
CA PHE A 270 1.68 -17.47 13.76
C PHE A 270 3.01 -17.09 14.40
N PHE A 271 4.11 -17.65 13.90
CA PHE A 271 5.44 -17.53 14.48
C PHE A 271 6.29 -16.58 13.64
N LYS A 272 6.92 -15.59 14.28
CA LYS A 272 7.72 -14.54 13.63
C LYS A 272 9.08 -14.43 14.31
N PRO A 273 10.19 -14.37 13.58
CA PRO A 273 11.48 -14.03 14.18
C PRO A 273 11.44 -12.58 14.64
N VAL A 274 12.05 -12.25 15.77
CA VAL A 274 12.12 -10.87 16.29
C VAL A 274 12.87 -9.98 15.29
N SER A 275 14.04 -10.43 14.84
CA SER A 275 14.85 -9.76 13.83
C SER A 275 14.62 -10.40 12.47
N GLY A 276 14.24 -9.61 11.47
CA GLY A 276 14.05 -10.06 10.09
C GLY A 276 13.12 -9.18 9.29
N TYR A 277 13.42 -9.03 8.00
CA TYR A 277 12.64 -8.24 7.03
C TYR A 277 11.98 -9.13 5.97
N GLY A 278 10.90 -8.64 5.36
CA GLY A 278 10.27 -9.27 4.20
C GLY A 278 9.65 -10.66 4.47
N SER A 279 9.07 -10.87 5.66
CA SER A 279 8.43 -12.14 6.07
C SER A 279 9.33 -13.38 6.05
N ARG A 280 10.67 -13.22 5.95
CA ARG A 280 11.60 -14.35 5.98
C ARG A 280 11.54 -15.03 7.35
N GLY A 281 11.40 -16.36 7.34
CA GLY A 281 11.34 -17.17 8.56
C GLY A 281 10.04 -17.02 9.36
N ALA A 282 8.98 -16.46 8.78
CA ALA A 282 7.65 -16.41 9.38
C ALA A 282 6.83 -17.65 9.00
N TYR A 283 6.11 -18.22 9.97
CA TYR A 283 5.43 -19.50 9.79
C TYR A 283 4.03 -19.52 10.38
N ARG A 284 3.06 -20.01 9.59
CA ARG A 284 1.78 -20.47 10.16
C ARG A 284 1.99 -21.76 10.94
N GLY A 285 1.48 -21.82 12.16
CA GLY A 285 1.71 -22.96 13.04
C GLY A 285 1.05 -24.27 12.58
N ASP A 286 -0.02 -24.21 11.80
CA ASP A 286 -0.63 -25.40 11.17
C ASP A 286 0.23 -26.01 10.04
N LYS A 287 1.25 -25.29 9.57
CA LYS A 287 2.19 -25.71 8.52
C LYS A 287 3.60 -26.01 9.06
N LEU A 288 3.78 -26.01 10.38
CA LEU A 288 5.08 -26.29 10.99
C LEU A 288 5.47 -27.76 10.94
N THR A 289 6.75 -28.01 10.64
CA THR A 289 7.41 -29.30 10.83
C THR A 289 8.14 -29.32 12.17
N LYS A 290 8.47 -30.51 12.69
CA LYS A 290 9.24 -30.64 13.94
C LYS A 290 10.63 -30.01 13.85
N ARG A 291 11.30 -30.10 12.69
CA ARG A 291 12.61 -29.48 12.48
C ARG A 291 12.53 -27.95 12.58
N VAL A 292 11.60 -27.34 11.86
CA VAL A 292 11.39 -25.87 11.91
C VAL A 292 11.00 -25.44 13.32
N TRP A 293 10.27 -26.28 14.05
CA TRP A 293 9.93 -26.01 15.44
C TRP A 293 11.15 -25.96 16.36
N GLU A 294 12.11 -26.89 16.21
CA GLU A 294 13.36 -26.86 16.97
C GLU A 294 14.17 -25.58 16.66
N GLU A 295 14.20 -25.15 15.39
CA GLU A 295 14.81 -23.89 14.96
C GLU A 295 14.10 -22.67 15.60
N ILE A 296 12.77 -22.67 15.67
CA ILE A 296 11.97 -21.61 16.31
C ILE A 296 12.22 -21.54 17.82
N VAL A 297 12.27 -22.68 18.52
CA VAL A 297 12.49 -22.73 19.97
C VAL A 297 13.91 -22.33 20.35
N GLY A 298 14.90 -22.71 19.53
CA GLY A 298 16.30 -22.29 19.72
C GLY A 298 16.61 -20.88 19.20
N GLY A 299 15.67 -20.25 18.49
CA GLY A 299 15.81 -18.93 17.90
C GLY A 299 15.08 -17.83 18.68
N ASN A 300 15.30 -16.59 18.28
CA ASN A 300 14.62 -15.43 18.86
C ASN A 300 13.28 -15.18 18.14
N TYR A 301 12.22 -15.83 18.61
CA TYR A 301 10.89 -15.80 17.99
C TYR A 301 9.81 -15.28 18.93
N VAL A 302 8.74 -14.75 18.34
CA VAL A 302 7.45 -14.50 18.99
C VAL A 302 6.36 -15.36 18.35
N ALA A 303 5.38 -15.75 19.15
CA ALA A 303 4.16 -16.42 18.71
C ALA A 303 2.97 -15.48 18.93
N GLN A 304 2.27 -15.14 17.84
CA GLN A 304 1.09 -14.30 17.86
C GLN A 304 -0.16 -15.13 17.55
N SER A 305 -1.27 -14.82 18.22
CA SER A 305 -2.58 -15.41 17.91
C SER A 305 -2.97 -15.13 16.47
N LEU A 306 -3.37 -16.18 15.75
CA LEU A 306 -3.72 -16.07 14.34
C LEU A 306 -5.01 -15.27 14.17
N VAL A 307 -4.96 -14.28 13.26
CA VAL A 307 -6.12 -13.59 12.71
C VAL A 307 -6.21 -13.97 11.24
N ALA A 308 -7.39 -14.42 10.81
CA ALA A 308 -7.60 -14.78 9.41
C ALA A 308 -7.48 -13.53 8.53
N PRO A 309 -6.70 -13.57 7.43
CA PRO A 309 -6.73 -12.51 6.45
C PRO A 309 -8.08 -12.51 5.73
N GLY A 310 -8.48 -11.35 5.23
CA GLY A 310 -9.66 -11.25 4.37
C GLY A 310 -9.40 -11.92 3.04
N GLU A 311 -10.47 -12.35 2.38
CA GLU A 311 -10.39 -12.99 1.07
C GLU A 311 -11.22 -12.24 0.02
N ARG A 312 -10.70 -12.13 -1.20
CA ARG A 312 -11.36 -11.50 -2.33
C ARG A 312 -11.12 -12.29 -3.61
N ARG A 313 -12.16 -12.46 -4.42
CA ARG A 313 -12.01 -12.95 -5.81
C ARG A 313 -11.70 -11.77 -6.72
N ILE A 314 -10.60 -11.85 -7.47
CA ILE A 314 -10.15 -10.77 -8.36
C ILE A 314 -10.91 -10.77 -9.69
N VAL A 315 -11.49 -11.91 -10.10
CA VAL A 315 -12.29 -12.05 -11.33
C VAL A 315 -13.52 -12.92 -11.05
N ALA A 316 -14.62 -12.68 -11.77
CA ALA A 316 -15.84 -13.49 -11.74
C ALA A 316 -15.68 -14.89 -12.39
N ASP A 317 -14.49 -15.23 -12.89
CA ASP A 317 -14.18 -16.56 -13.40
C ASP A 317 -14.06 -17.56 -12.23
N PRO A 318 -14.88 -18.63 -12.17
CA PRO A 318 -14.79 -19.65 -11.14
C PRO A 318 -13.45 -20.42 -11.12
N GLN A 319 -12.58 -20.28 -12.12
CA GLN A 319 -11.22 -20.81 -12.12
C GLN A 319 -10.19 -19.88 -11.42
N VAL A 320 -10.54 -18.61 -11.18
CA VAL A 320 -9.63 -17.65 -10.55
C VAL A 320 -9.67 -17.83 -9.03
N ARG A 321 -8.48 -18.14 -8.46
CA ARG A 321 -8.30 -18.47 -7.05
C ARG A 321 -8.63 -17.28 -6.15
N SER A 322 -9.25 -17.56 -5.00
CA SER A 322 -9.43 -16.60 -3.91
C SER A 322 -8.07 -16.02 -3.49
N MET A 323 -7.97 -14.71 -3.41
CA MET A 323 -6.77 -13.97 -3.04
C MET A 323 -6.94 -13.42 -1.64
N LYS A 324 -5.88 -13.47 -0.83
CA LYS A 324 -5.90 -12.89 0.50
C LYS A 324 -5.62 -11.41 0.40
N PHE A 325 -6.13 -10.65 1.36
CA PHE A 325 -5.69 -9.29 1.56
C PHE A 325 -5.51 -8.96 3.04
N ASP A 326 -4.66 -7.97 3.27
CA ASP A 326 -4.55 -7.26 4.52
C ASP A 326 -4.73 -5.76 4.26
N LEU A 327 -5.02 -5.00 5.32
CA LEU A 327 -5.17 -3.55 5.27
C LEU A 327 -3.92 -2.89 5.87
N ARG A 328 -3.28 -2.02 5.11
CA ARG A 328 -2.20 -1.15 5.57
C ARG A 328 -2.72 0.27 5.76
N ALA A 329 -2.60 0.79 6.98
CA ALA A 329 -2.78 2.19 7.28
C ALA A 329 -1.40 2.89 7.30
N TYR A 330 -1.22 3.87 6.42
CA TYR A 330 -0.07 4.78 6.46
C TYR A 330 -0.37 5.91 7.43
N ALA A 331 0.52 6.12 8.39
CA ALA A 331 0.33 7.09 9.45
C ALA A 331 1.58 7.96 9.66
N TYR A 332 1.35 9.14 10.22
CA TYR A 332 2.38 10.06 10.67
C TYR A 332 1.89 10.79 11.91
N ALA A 333 2.71 10.81 12.97
CA ALA A 333 2.38 11.45 14.25
C ALA A 333 1.02 11.04 14.84
N GLY A 334 0.73 9.73 14.85
CA GLY A 334 -0.54 9.19 15.34
C GLY A 334 -1.73 9.33 14.38
N GLU A 335 -1.61 10.12 13.32
CA GLU A 335 -2.70 10.37 12.38
C GLU A 335 -2.61 9.47 11.15
N VAL A 336 -3.73 8.79 10.83
CA VAL A 336 -3.83 7.99 9.60
C VAL A 336 -4.01 8.92 8.42
N GLN A 337 -3.05 8.88 7.51
CA GLN A 337 -3.07 9.66 6.28
C GLN A 337 -3.71 8.89 5.13
N TRP A 338 -3.54 7.56 5.10
CA TRP A 338 -4.03 6.73 4.01
C TRP A 338 -4.25 5.27 4.40
N ASN A 339 -5.15 4.60 3.68
CA ASN A 339 -5.44 3.17 3.81
C ASN A 339 -5.32 2.48 2.46
N ALA A 340 -4.58 1.38 2.39
CA ALA A 340 -4.43 0.56 1.20
C ALA A 340 -4.60 -0.92 1.54
N ALA A 341 -5.20 -1.68 0.64
CA ALA A 341 -5.18 -3.13 0.73
C ALA A 341 -3.92 -3.67 0.06
N ARG A 342 -3.34 -4.72 0.65
CA ARG A 342 -2.25 -5.50 0.04
C ARG A 342 -2.80 -6.87 -0.30
N VAL A 343 -2.87 -7.18 -1.58
CA VAL A 343 -3.45 -8.41 -2.11
C VAL A 343 -2.34 -9.39 -2.45
N TYR A 344 -2.47 -10.65 -2.01
CA TYR A 344 -1.41 -11.65 -2.12
C TYR A 344 -1.93 -13.09 -2.09
N GLN A 345 -1.07 -14.03 -2.48
CA GLN A 345 -1.24 -15.46 -2.22
C GLN A 345 -0.16 -16.00 -1.28
N GLY A 346 -0.45 -17.08 -0.57
CA GLY A 346 0.51 -17.76 0.30
C GLY A 346 0.26 -17.53 1.80
N GLN A 347 1.31 -17.70 2.61
CA GLN A 347 1.23 -17.55 4.07
C GLN A 347 1.41 -16.11 4.54
N THR A 348 2.20 -15.32 3.81
CA THR A 348 2.58 -13.95 4.15
C THR A 348 2.38 -13.05 2.95
N THR A 349 2.16 -11.77 3.22
CA THR A 349 2.00 -10.74 2.18
C THR A 349 3.23 -10.69 1.30
N ASN A 350 3.01 -10.87 -0.01
CA ASN A 350 4.04 -10.76 -1.03
C ASN A 350 3.41 -10.27 -2.34
N PHE A 351 4.16 -9.48 -3.11
CA PHE A 351 3.71 -8.90 -4.38
C PHE A 351 4.33 -9.62 -5.59
N ARG A 352 4.69 -10.90 -5.44
CA ARG A 352 5.41 -11.66 -6.47
C ARG A 352 4.53 -12.60 -7.27
N THR A 353 3.29 -12.79 -6.84
CA THR A 353 2.31 -13.62 -7.56
C THR A 353 1.49 -12.74 -8.49
N GLU A 354 1.10 -13.30 -9.63
CA GLU A 354 0.14 -12.67 -10.53
C GLU A 354 -1.16 -12.31 -9.78
N GLY A 355 -1.69 -11.11 -10.07
CA GLY A 355 -2.83 -10.52 -9.33
C GLY A 355 -2.49 -10.00 -7.92
N GLY A 356 -1.28 -10.19 -7.42
CA GLY A 356 -0.81 -9.63 -6.17
C GLY A 356 -0.29 -8.20 -6.32
N GLY A 357 -0.49 -7.36 -5.31
CA GLY A 357 -0.09 -5.96 -5.34
C GLY A 357 -0.89 -5.09 -4.37
N PHE A 358 -0.85 -3.78 -4.58
CA PHE A 358 -1.71 -2.85 -3.86
C PHE A 358 -3.10 -2.77 -4.50
N ALA A 359 -4.11 -2.61 -3.67
CA ALA A 359 -5.48 -2.36 -4.06
C ALA A 359 -6.06 -1.20 -3.24
N PRO A 360 -6.96 -0.38 -3.82
CA PRO A 360 -7.64 0.68 -3.09
C PRO A 360 -8.55 0.12 -2.00
N VAL A 361 -8.78 0.95 -0.99
CA VAL A 361 -9.78 0.71 0.05
C VAL A 361 -10.86 1.78 -0.13
N PHE A 362 -12.10 1.32 -0.25
CA PHE A 362 -13.26 2.20 -0.41
C PHE A 362 -14.08 2.21 0.87
N THR A 363 -14.62 3.36 1.24
CA THR A 363 -15.67 3.47 2.24
C THR A 363 -16.96 3.84 1.55
N LEU A 364 -17.99 3.03 1.72
CA LEU A 364 -19.35 3.39 1.33
C LEU A 364 -19.92 4.39 2.34
N GLY A 365 -20.74 5.33 1.88
CA GLY A 365 -21.56 6.15 2.78
C GLY A 365 -22.58 5.29 3.54
N GLU A 366 -23.06 5.75 4.70
CA GLU A 366 -24.00 4.96 5.53
C GLU A 366 -25.30 4.57 4.79
N GLU A 367 -25.74 5.37 3.82
CA GLU A 367 -26.89 5.06 2.94
C GLU A 367 -26.55 4.00 1.87
N GLU A 368 -25.34 4.04 1.31
CA GLU A 368 -24.83 3.04 0.36
C GLU A 368 -24.52 1.70 1.04
N GLU A 369 -24.05 1.73 2.30
CA GLU A 369 -23.82 0.53 3.14
C GLU A 369 -25.15 -0.20 3.44
N ARG A 370 -26.26 0.54 3.60
CA ARG A 370 -27.62 -0.02 3.73
C ARG A 370 -28.22 -0.49 2.41
N ALA A 371 -27.92 0.18 1.29
CA ALA A 371 -28.37 -0.25 -0.03
C ALA A 371 -27.62 -1.54 -0.49
N GLY A 372 -26.31 -1.61 -0.24
CA GLY A 372 -25.46 -2.75 -0.61
C GLY A 372 -25.70 -4.03 0.20
N SER A 373 -26.36 -3.94 1.36
CA SER A 373 -26.66 -5.12 2.20
C SER A 373 -27.87 -5.93 1.75
N THR A 374 -28.64 -5.47 0.74
CA THR A 374 -29.97 -6.05 0.48
C THR A 374 -30.15 -6.72 -0.88
N GLU A 375 -29.29 -6.50 -1.88
CA GLU A 375 -29.31 -7.28 -3.12
C GLU A 375 -28.02 -7.02 -3.90
N GLN A 376 -27.14 -8.01 -3.96
CA GLN A 376 -25.91 -7.93 -4.75
C GLN A 376 -26.26 -8.20 -6.21
N ARG A 377 -26.72 -7.18 -6.93
CA ARG A 377 -26.93 -7.25 -8.38
C ARG A 377 -25.62 -7.65 -9.05
N SER A 378 -25.64 -8.69 -9.87
CA SER A 378 -24.48 -9.05 -10.70
C SER A 378 -24.30 -7.98 -11.78
N HIS A 379 -23.09 -7.82 -12.29
CA HIS A 379 -22.78 -6.83 -13.32
C HIS A 379 -21.88 -7.47 -14.39
N ALA A 380 -21.99 -7.01 -15.62
CA ALA A 380 -21.16 -7.45 -16.75
C ALA A 380 -20.74 -6.25 -17.63
N SER A 381 -19.68 -6.43 -18.42
CA SER A 381 -19.24 -5.46 -19.41
C SER A 381 -19.54 -5.98 -20.81
N PHE A 382 -20.17 -5.15 -21.64
CA PHE A 382 -20.51 -5.45 -23.02
C PHE A 382 -19.76 -4.46 -23.91
N THR A 383 -18.99 -5.00 -24.83
CA THR A 383 -18.10 -4.20 -25.67
C THR A 383 -18.55 -4.30 -27.12
N PHE A 384 -18.62 -3.17 -27.80
CA PHE A 384 -19.06 -3.07 -29.19
C PHE A 384 -18.06 -2.25 -30.00
N LEU A 385 -17.87 -2.64 -31.25
CA LEU A 385 -17.08 -1.91 -32.24
C LEU A 385 -18.04 -1.31 -33.27
N LEU A 386 -17.95 0.00 -33.47
CA LEU A 386 -18.65 0.71 -34.52
C LEU A 386 -17.65 1.06 -35.62
N ASP A 387 -17.93 0.62 -36.84
CA ASP A 387 -17.15 1.01 -38.00
C ASP A 387 -17.52 2.42 -38.52
N GLU A 388 -16.81 2.88 -39.55
CA GLU A 388 -17.02 4.18 -40.18
C GLU A 388 -18.40 4.31 -40.86
N THR A 389 -19.09 3.20 -41.13
CA THR A 389 -20.45 3.18 -41.69
C THR A 389 -21.52 3.19 -40.59
N GLY A 390 -21.11 3.11 -39.33
CA GLY A 390 -22.00 2.97 -38.19
C GLY A 390 -22.55 1.56 -38.01
N ALA A 391 -21.92 0.54 -38.59
CA ALA A 391 -22.26 -0.85 -38.30
C ALA A 391 -21.70 -1.22 -36.93
N VAL A 392 -22.54 -1.83 -36.09
CA VAL A 392 -22.20 -2.23 -34.72
C VAL A 392 -21.92 -3.73 -34.70
N GLU A 393 -20.75 -4.13 -34.21
CA GLU A 393 -20.40 -5.52 -33.96
C GLU A 393 -20.10 -5.70 -32.47
N GLU A 394 -20.71 -6.71 -31.83
CA GLU A 394 -20.33 -7.10 -30.48
C GLU A 394 -18.92 -7.71 -30.49
N LEU A 395 -18.07 -7.23 -29.59
CA LEU A 395 -16.78 -7.80 -29.30
C LEU A 395 -16.87 -8.54 -27.95
N PRO A 396 -16.94 -9.89 -27.95
CA PRO A 396 -17.05 -10.64 -26.71
C PRO A 396 -15.96 -10.25 -25.71
N HIS A 397 -16.35 -9.98 -24.46
CA HIS A 397 -15.44 -9.45 -23.46
C HIS A 397 -14.14 -10.27 -23.26
N PRO A 398 -14.16 -11.63 -23.28
CA PRO A 398 -12.91 -12.42 -23.23
C PRO A 398 -11.98 -12.17 -24.42
N LEU A 399 -12.54 -11.98 -25.62
CA LEU A 399 -11.81 -11.66 -26.84
C LEU A 399 -11.19 -10.25 -26.73
N TYR A 400 -11.97 -9.28 -26.25
CA TYR A 400 -11.47 -7.93 -25.99
C TYR A 400 -10.29 -7.91 -25.02
N LEU A 401 -10.40 -8.60 -23.88
CA LEU A 401 -9.30 -8.68 -22.90
C LEU A 401 -8.03 -9.32 -23.48
N ALA A 402 -8.17 -10.40 -24.26
CA ALA A 402 -7.03 -11.06 -24.90
C ALA A 402 -6.33 -10.14 -25.92
N LEU A 403 -7.10 -9.34 -26.66
CA LEU A 403 -6.57 -8.35 -27.61
C LEU A 403 -5.83 -7.22 -26.88
N VAL A 404 -6.42 -6.63 -25.83
CA VAL A 404 -5.81 -5.52 -25.07
C VAL A 404 -4.54 -5.94 -24.33
N ARG A 405 -4.46 -7.21 -23.89
CA ARG A 405 -3.27 -7.76 -23.22
C ARG A 405 -2.18 -8.22 -24.18
N ALA A 406 -2.38 -8.06 -25.49
CA ALA A 406 -1.51 -8.60 -26.54
C ALA A 406 -1.29 -10.12 -26.43
N GLU A 407 -2.25 -10.84 -25.84
CA GLU A 407 -2.27 -12.31 -25.77
C GLU A 407 -2.78 -12.92 -27.08
N MET A 408 -3.49 -12.14 -27.88
CA MET A 408 -4.02 -12.53 -29.18
C MET A 408 -4.03 -11.34 -30.16
N ALA A 409 -4.02 -11.66 -31.45
CA ALA A 409 -4.26 -10.73 -32.55
C ALA A 409 -5.31 -11.36 -33.49
N THR A 410 -6.10 -10.54 -34.17
CA THR A 410 -7.15 -11.04 -35.09
C THR A 410 -7.09 -10.38 -36.45
N SER A 411 -6.93 -11.20 -37.49
CA SER A 411 -6.92 -10.73 -38.88
C SER A 411 -8.26 -10.13 -39.32
N LYS A 412 -9.36 -10.38 -38.59
CA LYS A 412 -10.68 -9.79 -38.85
C LYS A 412 -10.67 -8.26 -38.69
N LEU A 413 -9.89 -7.77 -37.73
CA LEU A 413 -9.80 -6.36 -37.37
C LEU A 413 -8.53 -5.69 -37.92
N ALA A 414 -7.59 -6.46 -38.48
CA ALA A 414 -6.31 -5.97 -38.98
C ALA A 414 -6.43 -4.79 -39.96
N GLY A 415 -5.62 -3.76 -39.72
CA GLY A 415 -5.53 -2.54 -40.52
C GLY A 415 -6.77 -1.64 -40.45
N LYS A 416 -7.67 -1.87 -39.48
CA LYS A 416 -8.91 -1.10 -39.33
C LYS A 416 -8.93 -0.28 -38.05
N ARG A 417 -9.79 0.72 -38.06
CA ARG A 417 -10.06 1.63 -36.95
C ARG A 417 -11.55 1.59 -36.63
N PHE A 418 -11.89 1.64 -35.35
CA PHE A 418 -13.26 1.55 -34.86
C PHE A 418 -13.49 2.54 -33.73
N ARG A 419 -14.74 2.96 -33.57
CA ARG A 419 -15.21 3.55 -32.31
C ARG A 419 -15.58 2.40 -31.38
N LEU A 420 -14.99 2.37 -30.21
CA LEU A 420 -15.27 1.41 -29.16
C LEU A 420 -16.36 1.96 -28.25
N ALA A 421 -17.40 1.17 -28.00
CA ALA A 421 -18.37 1.40 -26.94
C ALA A 421 -18.21 0.29 -25.89
N ASP A 422 -17.92 0.64 -24.64
CA ASP A 422 -17.79 -0.29 -23.52
C ASP A 422 -18.82 0.05 -22.45
N TRP A 423 -19.82 -0.81 -22.30
CA TRP A 423 -20.99 -0.57 -21.47
C TRP A 423 -20.95 -1.47 -20.24
N TYR A 424 -21.04 -0.85 -19.07
CA TYR A 424 -21.15 -1.54 -17.79
C TYR A 424 -22.64 -1.67 -17.43
N VAL A 425 -23.10 -2.90 -17.26
CA VAL A 425 -24.52 -3.24 -17.24
C VAL A 425 -24.83 -4.06 -16.00
N ALA A 426 -25.90 -3.70 -15.30
CA ALA A 426 -26.46 -4.49 -14.22
C ALA A 426 -27.18 -5.72 -14.81
N MET A 427 -27.06 -6.84 -14.13
CA MET A 427 -27.57 -8.13 -14.54
C MET A 427 -28.60 -8.61 -13.50
N GLU A 428 -29.72 -9.11 -13.99
CA GLU A 428 -30.79 -9.71 -13.19
C GLU A 428 -31.11 -11.09 -13.78
N ASP A 429 -31.03 -12.13 -12.96
CA ASP A 429 -31.21 -13.54 -13.38
C ASP A 429 -30.42 -13.94 -14.65
N GLY A 430 -29.21 -13.38 -14.81
CA GLY A 430 -28.32 -13.67 -15.94
C GLY A 430 -28.59 -12.84 -17.20
N HIS A 431 -29.54 -11.92 -17.19
CA HIS A 431 -29.90 -11.06 -18.32
C HIS A 431 -29.55 -9.58 -18.04
N PRO A 432 -29.16 -8.81 -19.07
CA PRO A 432 -29.01 -7.36 -18.95
C PRO A 432 -30.29 -6.68 -18.46
N SER A 433 -30.21 -5.91 -17.37
CA SER A 433 -31.36 -5.22 -16.78
C SER A 433 -31.30 -3.70 -16.95
N GLU A 434 -30.12 -3.10 -16.79
CA GLU A 434 -29.95 -1.65 -16.80
C GLU A 434 -28.51 -1.27 -17.18
N VAL A 435 -28.33 -0.31 -18.09
CA VAL A 435 -27.00 0.27 -18.38
C VAL A 435 -26.62 1.20 -17.24
N ILE A 436 -25.55 0.87 -16.53
CA ILE A 436 -25.04 1.65 -15.40
C ILE A 436 -24.05 2.71 -15.88
N ARG A 437 -23.27 2.41 -16.93
CA ARG A 437 -22.29 3.34 -17.50
C ARG A 437 -21.98 2.98 -18.94
N GLU A 438 -21.67 4.01 -19.72
CA GLU A 438 -21.17 3.90 -21.09
C GLU A 438 -19.80 4.59 -21.22
N LEU A 439 -18.86 3.97 -21.91
CA LEU A 439 -17.56 4.53 -22.23
C LEU A 439 -17.35 4.47 -23.74
N TYR A 440 -16.80 5.54 -24.31
CA TYR A 440 -16.52 5.65 -25.75
C TYR A 440 -15.08 6.06 -26.03
N GLY A 441 -14.48 5.51 -27.08
CA GLY A 441 -13.12 5.86 -27.50
C GLY A 441 -12.75 5.33 -28.88
N TRP A 442 -11.60 5.75 -29.41
CA TRP A 442 -11.07 5.20 -30.66
C TRP A 442 -10.11 4.06 -30.40
N VAL A 443 -10.23 3.00 -31.21
CA VAL A 443 -9.29 1.87 -31.23
C VAL A 443 -8.85 1.58 -32.64
N ALA A 444 -7.58 1.24 -32.81
CA ALA A 444 -7.00 0.84 -34.07
C ALA A 444 -6.35 -0.54 -33.94
N PHE A 445 -6.25 -1.23 -35.07
CA PHE A 445 -5.57 -2.52 -35.16
C PHE A 445 -4.51 -2.45 -36.25
N ASP A 446 -3.30 -2.91 -35.94
CA ASP A 446 -2.20 -2.91 -36.90
C ASP A 446 -2.43 -3.91 -38.04
N ALA A 447 -1.47 -4.00 -38.97
CA ALA A 447 -1.55 -4.91 -40.12
C ALA A 447 -1.62 -6.40 -39.73
N ASP A 448 -1.18 -6.75 -38.52
CA ASP A 448 -1.20 -8.10 -37.97
C ASP A 448 -2.43 -8.36 -37.08
N GLY A 449 -3.26 -7.32 -36.84
CA GLY A 449 -4.49 -7.40 -36.05
C GLY A 449 -4.27 -7.22 -34.54
N ALA A 450 -3.15 -6.63 -34.13
CA ALA A 450 -2.85 -6.31 -32.75
C ALA A 450 -3.53 -5.00 -32.31
N TYR A 451 -4.00 -4.97 -31.07
CA TYR A 451 -4.77 -3.86 -30.51
C TYR A 451 -3.90 -2.63 -30.18
N HIS A 452 -4.30 -1.46 -30.66
CA HIS A 452 -3.70 -0.17 -30.33
C HIS A 452 -4.77 0.82 -29.86
N PRO A 453 -4.76 1.24 -28.58
CA PRO A 453 -5.63 2.32 -28.12
C PRO A 453 -5.15 3.64 -28.73
N GLU A 454 -6.05 4.37 -29.41
CA GLU A 454 -5.72 5.70 -29.92
C GLU A 454 -6.06 6.76 -28.86
N VAL A 455 -5.05 7.49 -28.41
CA VAL A 455 -5.24 8.80 -27.79
C VAL A 455 -5.32 9.79 -28.95
N GLY A 456 -6.39 10.60 -29.02
CA GLY A 456 -6.79 11.39 -30.20
C GLY A 456 -5.68 12.26 -30.86
N PRO A 457 -5.93 12.77 -32.08
CA PRO A 457 -4.88 13.36 -32.91
C PRO A 457 -4.32 14.68 -32.31
N PRO A 458 -3.04 15.01 -32.56
CA PRO A 458 -2.43 16.23 -32.07
C PRO A 458 -2.87 17.43 -32.92
N GLU A 459 -3.73 18.29 -32.40
CA GLU A 459 -3.89 19.65 -32.93
C GLU A 459 -2.95 20.63 -32.21
N ASN A 460 -1.97 21.12 -32.97
CA ASN A 460 -1.19 22.35 -32.77
C ASN A 460 -1.03 22.89 -31.33
N GLY A 461 0.06 22.49 -30.68
CA GLY A 461 0.94 23.43 -29.98
C GLY A 461 0.46 24.09 -28.68
N GLN A 462 -0.47 23.50 -27.93
CA GLN A 462 -0.72 23.86 -26.52
C GLN A 462 -0.84 22.62 -25.63
N PRO A 463 -0.36 22.66 -24.37
CA PRO A 463 -0.43 21.51 -23.48
C PRO A 463 -1.87 21.38 -22.97
N ASN A 464 -2.63 20.44 -23.55
CA ASN A 464 -4.02 20.25 -23.18
C ASN A 464 -4.19 19.31 -21.99
N SER A 465 -5.08 19.74 -21.11
CA SER A 465 -5.66 19.07 -19.96
C SER A 465 -6.19 17.68 -20.29
N ILE A 466 -5.81 16.70 -19.47
CA ILE A 466 -6.43 15.37 -19.39
C ILE A 466 -7.86 15.56 -18.88
N GLY A 467 -8.88 15.51 -19.75
CA GLY A 467 -10.25 15.70 -19.28
C GLY A 467 -11.41 15.66 -20.28
N ASN A 468 -11.19 15.63 -21.60
CA ASN A 468 -12.31 15.55 -22.55
C ASN A 468 -12.34 14.20 -23.27
N VAL A 469 -13.48 13.52 -23.18
CA VAL A 469 -13.87 12.43 -24.09
C VAL A 469 -13.79 13.00 -25.50
N ASP A 470 -13.09 12.32 -26.41
CA ASP A 470 -13.07 12.70 -27.82
C ASP A 470 -14.50 12.57 -28.38
N SER A 471 -15.16 13.71 -28.59
CA SER A 471 -16.57 13.73 -29.02
C SER A 471 -16.78 13.10 -30.40
N SER A 472 -15.72 12.89 -31.18
CA SER A 472 -15.79 12.18 -32.46
C SER A 472 -15.97 10.66 -32.31
N ALA A 473 -15.72 10.12 -31.12
CA ALA A 473 -15.92 8.70 -30.81
C ALA A 473 -17.33 8.37 -30.32
N LEU A 474 -18.18 9.38 -30.05
CA LEU A 474 -19.54 9.17 -29.58
C LEU A 474 -20.42 8.55 -30.70
N PRO A 475 -21.33 7.63 -30.37
CA PRO A 475 -22.31 7.12 -31.30
C PRO A 475 -23.36 8.19 -31.63
N THR A 476 -23.95 8.13 -32.82
CA THR A 476 -25.20 8.86 -33.11
C THR A 476 -26.36 8.24 -32.31
N PRO A 477 -27.49 8.96 -32.13
CA PRO A 477 -28.67 8.40 -31.48
C PRO A 477 -29.10 7.06 -32.10
N GLU A 478 -29.08 6.93 -33.43
CA GLU A 478 -29.46 5.69 -34.13
C GLU A 478 -28.43 4.55 -33.95
N GLU A 479 -27.18 4.88 -33.68
CA GLU A 479 -26.14 3.88 -33.35
C GLU A 479 -26.27 3.44 -31.90
N HIS A 480 -26.57 4.37 -30.99
CA HIS A 480 -26.84 4.10 -29.58
C HIS A 480 -28.06 3.18 -29.42
N ASP A 481 -29.19 3.51 -30.08
CA ASP A 481 -30.40 2.67 -30.11
C ASP A 481 -30.12 1.25 -30.62
N ARG A 482 -29.18 1.10 -31.57
CA ARG A 482 -28.77 -0.21 -32.09
C ARG A 482 -27.95 -1.00 -31.07
N ILE A 483 -27.09 -0.34 -30.30
CA ILE A 483 -26.34 -0.99 -29.21
C ILE A 483 -27.31 -1.41 -28.09
N GLU A 484 -28.26 -0.55 -27.71
CA GLU A 484 -29.32 -0.92 -26.74
C GLU A 484 -30.14 -2.11 -27.25
N GLY A 485 -30.51 -2.12 -28.53
CA GLY A 485 -31.21 -3.23 -29.16
C GLY A 485 -30.46 -4.56 -29.06
N LEU A 486 -29.15 -4.57 -29.34
CA LEU A 486 -28.32 -5.78 -29.21
C LEU A 486 -28.23 -6.26 -27.76
N LEU A 487 -28.16 -5.32 -26.81
CA LEU A 487 -28.01 -5.64 -25.40
C LEU A 487 -29.30 -6.17 -24.76
N PHE A 488 -30.45 -5.55 -25.04
CA PHE A 488 -31.71 -5.84 -24.37
C PHE A 488 -32.70 -6.71 -25.18
N GLN A 489 -32.46 -6.95 -26.48
CA GLN A 489 -33.37 -7.74 -27.34
C GLN A 489 -32.80 -9.11 -27.75
N SER A 490 -31.87 -9.68 -26.99
CA SER A 490 -31.43 -11.05 -27.21
C SER A 490 -32.51 -12.04 -26.72
N GLU A 491 -33.44 -12.43 -27.61
CA GLU A 491 -34.24 -13.67 -27.49
C GLU A 491 -33.44 -14.92 -27.83
#